data_AF-A0A329R7T6-F1
#
_entry.id   AF-A0A329R7T6-F1
#
_cell.length_a   1.000
_cell.length_b   1.000
_cell.length_c   1.000
_cell.angle_alpha   90.00
_cell.angle_beta   90.00
_cell.angle_gamma   90.00
#
_symmetry.space_group_name_H-M   'P 1'
#
loop_
_entity.id
_entity.type
_entity.pdbx_description
1 polymer ?
#
loop_
_entity_poly.entity_id
_entity_poly.type
_entity_poly.pdbx_seq_one_letter_code
_entity_poly.pdbx_strand_id
1 'polypeptide(L)' 'SGCMKGFCLRAKSESEDRIKTYIMKVQKQFGKKVKFVRHDGAREFATNSLKDFYEDEGIG' A
#
# COMPACT_ATOMS: atom_id res chain seq x y z
N SER A 1 17.55 7.73 12.74
CA SER A 1 17.68 7.14 11.39
C SER A 1 16.64 6.05 11.21
N GLY A 2 15.51 6.34 10.58
CA GLY A 2 14.50 5.32 10.27
C GLY A 2 15.00 4.46 9.12
N CYS A 3 15.52 3.27 9.41
CA CYS A 3 15.87 2.31 8.38
C CYS A 3 14.60 1.97 7.59
N MET A 4 14.51 2.40 6.33
CA MET A 4 13.40 2.03 5.45
C MET A 4 13.44 0.51 5.30
N LYS A 5 12.47 -0.16 5.91
CA LYS A 5 12.35 -1.61 5.84
C LYS A 5 11.67 -1.96 4.52
N GLY A 6 12.48 -2.13 3.48
CA GLY A 6 12.00 -2.56 2.16
C GLY A 6 11.47 -3.99 2.20
N PHE A 7 10.48 -4.28 1.35
CA PHE A 7 10.00 -5.63 1.10
C PHE A 7 10.63 -6.15 -0.19
N CYS A 8 11.40 -7.24 -0.12
CA CYS A 8 11.81 -7.98 -1.31
C CYS A 8 10.67 -8.90 -1.72
N LEU A 9 9.98 -8.56 -2.81
CA LEU A 9 8.95 -9.40 -3.41
C LEU A 9 9.60 -10.41 -4.37
N ARG A 10 9.02 -11.61 -4.49
CA ARG A 10 9.50 -12.61 -5.46
C ARG A 10 8.94 -12.35 -6.85
N ALA A 11 7.73 -11.79 -6.93
CA ALA A 11 7.09 -11.39 -8.18
C ALA A 11 6.38 -10.04 -8.08
N LYS A 12 6.25 -9.36 -9.22
CA LYS A 12 5.51 -8.09 -9.36
C LYS A 12 4.02 -8.23 -9.05
N SER A 13 3.45 -9.43 -9.22
CA SER A 13 2.06 -9.72 -8.87
C SER A 13 1.80 -9.73 -7.36
N GLU A 14 2.82 -9.93 -6.52
CA GLU A 14 2.66 -9.90 -5.06
C GLU A 14 2.55 -8.46 -4.52
N SER A 15 2.85 -7.45 -5.33
CA SER A 15 2.89 -6.06 -4.90
C SER A 15 1.55 -5.59 -4.34
N GLU A 16 0.44 -5.89 -5.02
CA GLU A 16 -0.90 -5.43 -4.64
C GLU A 16 -1.29 -5.92 -3.25
N ASP A 17 -1.22 -7.24 -3.03
CA ASP A 17 -1.58 -7.86 -1.74
C ASP A 17 -0.68 -7.35 -0.61
N ARG A 18 0.62 -7.18 -0.89
CA ARG A 18 1.58 -6.65 0.08
C ARG A 18 1.27 -5.21 0.46
N ILE A 19 0.87 -4.37 -0.50
CA ILE A 19 0.51 -2.97 -0.26
C ILE A 19 -0.75 -2.91 0.62
N LYS A 20 -1.80 -3.66 0.27
CA LYS A 20 -3.05 -3.72 1.06
C LYS A 20 -2.77 -4.17 2.49
N THR A 21 -2.02 -5.27 2.65
CA THR A 21 -1.60 -5.79 3.96
C THR A 21 -0.79 -4.77 4.75
N TYR A 22 0.14 -4.06 4.09
CA TYR A 22 0.96 -3.04 4.74
C TYR A 22 0.12 -1.86 5.23
N ILE A 23 -0.82 -1.38 4.42
CA ILE A 23 -1.73 -0.29 4.78
C ILE A 23 -2.57 -0.70 5.99
N MET A 24 -3.21 -1.87 5.96
CA MET A 24 -3.96 -2.38 7.12
C MET A 24 -3.10 -2.46 8.39
N LYS A 25 -1.86 -2.95 8.26
CA LYS A 25 -0.92 -3.05 9.37
C LYS A 25 -0.56 -1.68 9.94
N VAL A 26 -0.26 -0.70 9.09
CA VAL A 26 0.04 0.68 9.52
C VAL A 26 -1.17 1.29 10.21
N GLN A 27 -2.37 1.14 9.64
CA GLN A 27 -3.59 1.66 10.26
C GLN A 27 -3.82 1.08 11.65
N LYS A 28 -3.65 -0.24 11.81
CA LYS A 28 -3.75 -0.92 13.10
C LYS A 28 -2.66 -0.49 14.08
N GLN A 29 -1.42 -0.33 13.60
CA GLN A 29 -0.28 0.03 14.43
C GLN A 29 -0.42 1.45 15.02
N PHE A 30 -0.91 2.40 14.22
CA PHE A 30 -1.04 3.79 14.65
C PHE A 30 -2.45 4.17 15.12
N GLY A 31 -3.43 3.26 14.98
CA GLY A 31 -4.84 3.52 15.29
C GLY A 31 -5.45 4.64 14.45
N LYS A 32 -4.91 4.90 13.26
CA LYS A 32 -5.30 6.01 12.38
C LYS A 32 -5.45 5.51 10.96
N LYS A 33 -6.46 6.00 10.25
CA LYS A 33 -6.59 5.74 8.81
C LYS A 33 -5.46 6.37 8.02
N VAL A 34 -4.95 5.63 7.02
CA VAL A 34 -4.04 6.17 6.02
C VAL A 34 -4.84 7.15 5.16
N LYS A 35 -4.24 8.30 4.83
CA LYS A 35 -4.92 9.34 4.03
C LYS A 35 -4.42 9.39 2.59
N PHE A 36 -3.13 9.13 2.40
CA PHE A 36 -2.47 9.25 1.10
C PHE A 36 -1.41 8.17 0.96
N VAL A 37 -1.29 7.59 -0.24
CA VAL A 37 -0.23 6.67 -0.63
C VAL A 37 0.50 7.25 -1.83
N ARG A 38 1.81 7.51 -1.68
CA ARG A 38 2.65 8.02 -2.78
C ARG A 38 3.44 6.88 -3.42
N HIS A 39 3.31 6.72 -4.74
CA HIS A 39 4.08 5.76 -5.54
C HIS A 39 4.69 6.46 -6.77
N ASP A 40 5.67 5.82 -7.42
CA ASP A 40 6.42 6.39 -8.56
C ASP A 40 5.68 6.28 -9.92
N GLY A 41 4.36 6.06 -9.91
CA GLY A 41 3.59 5.84 -11.13
C GLY A 41 3.78 4.47 -11.80
N ALA A 42 4.55 3.56 -11.21
CA ALA A 42 4.73 2.21 -11.72
C ALA A 42 3.40 1.44 -11.80
N ARG A 43 3.24 0.64 -12.87
CA ARG A 43 1.96 0.03 -13.26
C ARG A 43 1.40 -0.94 -12.22
N GLU A 44 2.28 -1.55 -11.43
CA GLU A 44 1.95 -2.45 -10.33
C GLU A 44 1.22 -1.75 -9.16
N PHE A 45 1.29 -0.42 -9.09
CA PHE A 45 0.66 0.39 -8.03
C PHE A 45 -0.61 1.12 -8.48
N ALA A 46 -0.91 1.07 -9.78
CA ALA A 46 -2.04 1.77 -10.41
C ALA A 46 -3.05 0.77 -11.01
N THR A 47 -3.23 -0.38 -10.36
CA THR A 47 -4.23 -1.37 -10.77
C THR A 47 -5.63 -0.95 -10.33
N ASN A 48 -6.67 -1.40 -11.05
CA ASN A 48 -8.05 -1.14 -10.64
C ASN A 48 -8.34 -1.71 -9.25
N SER A 49 -7.78 -2.87 -8.90
CA SER A 49 -7.99 -3.48 -7.58
C SER A 49 -7.39 -2.69 -6.42
N LEU A 50 -6.27 -1.99 -6.65
CA LEU A 50 -5.71 -1.08 -5.63
C LEU A 50 -6.52 0.21 -5.55
N LYS A 51 -6.97 0.73 -6.69
CA LYS A 51 -7.83 1.91 -6.74
C LYS A 51 -9.14 1.69 -5.97
N ASP A 52 -9.82 0.58 -6.21
CA ASP A 52 -11.07 0.22 -5.51
C ASP A 52 -10.82 0.07 -4.00
N PHE A 53 -9.69 -0.52 -3.61
CA PHE A 53 -9.29 -0.64 -2.20
C PHE A 53 -9.01 0.72 -1.55
N TYR A 54 -8.33 1.63 -2.26
CA TYR A 54 -8.09 2.98 -1.77
C TYR A 54 -9.39 3.75 -1.60
N GLU A 55 -10.33 3.61 -2.54
CA GLU A 55 -11.65 4.26 -2.46
C GLU A 55 -12.47 3.75 -1.26
N ASP A 56 -12.53 2.43 -1.05
CA ASP A 56 -13.20 1.81 0.11
C ASP A 56 -12.60 2.26 1.45
N GLU A 57 -11.27 2.36 1.52
CA GLU A 57 -10.58 2.78 2.73
C GLU A 57 -10.62 4.31 2.96
N GLY A 58 -10.95 5.09 1.92
CA GLY A 58 -10.96 6.55 1.92
C GLY A 58 -9.56 7.17 1.77
N ILE A 59 -8.68 6.51 1.02
CA ILE A 59 -7.31 6.91 0.70
C ILE A 59 -7.31 7.66 -0.65
N GLY A 60 -6.72 8.86 -0.66
CA GLY A 60 -6.63 9.73 -1.85
C GLY A 60 -5.23 9.88 -2.42
#